data_AF-A0A8J2L4I7-F1
#
_entry.id   AF-A0A8J2L4I7-F1
#
_cell.length_a   1.000
_cell.length_b   1.000
_cell.length_c   1.000
_cell.angle_alpha   90.00
_cell.angle_beta   90.00
_cell.angle_gamma   90.00
#
_symmetry.space_group_name_H-M   'P 1'
#
loop_
_entity.id
_entity.type
_entity.pdbx_description
1 polymer ?
#
loop_
_entity_poly.entity_id
_entity_poly.type
_entity_poly.pdbx_seq_one_letter_code
_entity_poly.pdbx_strand_id
1 'polypeptide(L)'
;ENVYPEIFMPDYGYAFGEIKNLAFGGRYCLDAQMDTKDSNKPVILYPCHKQGGNQVFSFTEQYEIRRESMCVDFPGDKVITFGCHGAKGNQLWNYDAKTKQLLHVITQKCMTAEF
;
A
#
# COMPACT_ATOMS: atom_id res chain seq x y z
N GLU A 1 2.26 1.04 32.02
CA GLU A 1 2.71 2.30 31.41
C GLU A 1 3.18 2.02 30.01
N ASN A 2 2.70 2.72 28.98
CA ASN A 2 3.22 2.63 27.61
C ASN A 2 3.37 4.06 27.06
N VAL A 3 4.59 4.40 26.65
CA VAL A 3 5.01 5.77 26.28
C VAL A 3 4.39 6.23 24.95
N TYR A 4 4.02 5.32 24.06
CA TYR A 4 3.45 5.68 22.75
C TYR A 4 2.71 4.50 22.08
N PRO A 5 1.52 4.10 22.59
CA PRO A 5 0.78 2.92 22.13
C PRO A 5 0.26 3.00 20.68
N GLU A 6 0.23 4.18 20.08
CA GLU A 6 -0.23 4.42 18.70
C GLU A 6 0.83 4.15 17.61
N ILE A 7 2.08 3.85 17.96
CA ILE A 7 3.10 3.45 16.99
C ILE A 7 2.72 2.08 16.40
N PHE A 8 2.47 2.07 15.09
CA PHE A 8 2.45 0.84 14.32
C PHE A 8 3.89 0.36 14.12
N MET A 9 4.26 -0.76 14.74
CA MET A 9 5.56 -1.39 14.47
C MET A 9 5.44 -2.28 13.22
N PRO A 10 6.30 -2.10 12.21
CA PRO A 10 6.27 -2.88 10.97
C PRO A 10 6.38 -4.40 11.14
N ASP A 11 6.94 -4.86 12.26
CA ASP A 11 7.14 -6.29 12.57
C ASP A 11 5.84 -7.07 12.87
N TYR A 12 4.68 -6.40 12.94
CA TYR A 12 3.37 -7.04 13.12
C TYR A 12 2.58 -7.22 11.82
N GLY A 13 3.22 -7.09 10.66
CA GLY A 13 2.60 -7.33 9.35
C GLY A 13 2.97 -8.68 8.73
N TYR A 14 2.20 -9.11 7.73
CA TYR A 14 2.54 -10.27 6.90
C TYR A 14 3.78 -10.04 6.02
N ALA A 15 4.06 -8.78 5.65
CA ALA A 15 5.20 -8.41 4.84
C ALA A 15 5.58 -6.94 5.02
N PHE A 16 6.84 -6.62 4.75
CA PHE A 16 7.37 -5.26 4.75
C PHE A 16 8.40 -5.09 3.61
N GLY A 17 8.30 -4.00 2.85
CA GLY A 17 9.25 -3.68 1.80
C GLY A 17 8.64 -3.02 0.57
N GLU A 18 9.35 -3.16 -0.56
CA GLU A 18 8.93 -2.63 -1.87
C GLU A 18 7.87 -3.53 -2.54
N ILE A 19 6.84 -2.93 -3.11
CA ILE A 19 5.86 -3.64 -3.95
C ILE A 19 6.26 -3.47 -5.42
N LYS A 20 6.78 -4.55 -6.03
CA LYS A 20 7.35 -4.55 -7.38
C LYS A 20 6.34 -4.98 -8.42
N ASN A 21 6.23 -4.22 -9.51
CA ASN A 21 5.48 -4.64 -10.67
C ASN A 21 6.30 -5.68 -11.48
N LEU A 22 5.82 -6.92 -11.49
CA LEU A 22 6.49 -8.03 -12.17
C LEU A 22 6.36 -8.00 -13.71
N ALA A 23 5.32 -7.35 -14.24
CA ALA A 23 5.12 -7.24 -15.70
C ALA A 23 6.26 -6.47 -16.39
N PHE A 24 6.90 -5.53 -15.67
CA PHE A 24 8.07 -4.80 -16.13
C PHE A 24 9.40 -5.38 -15.61
N GLY A 25 9.45 -6.68 -15.34
CA GLY A 25 10.64 -7.36 -14.84
C GLY A 25 11.07 -6.92 -13.44
N GLY A 26 10.13 -6.40 -12.63
CA GLY A 26 10.40 -5.97 -11.26
C GLY A 26 11.20 -4.66 -11.14
N ARG A 27 11.27 -3.86 -12.21
CA ARG A 27 12.03 -2.59 -12.25
C ARG A 27 11.25 -1.38 -11.73
N TYR A 28 9.93 -1.47 -11.68
CA TYR A 28 9.06 -0.40 -11.20
C TYR A 28 8.37 -0.83 -9.91
N CYS A 29 8.29 0.11 -8.98
CA CYS A 29 7.75 -0.07 -7.64
C CYS A 29 6.52 0.82 -7.47
N LEU A 30 5.62 0.37 -6.62
CA LEU A 30 4.59 1.23 -6.06
C LEU A 30 5.27 2.37 -5.28
N ASP A 31 4.86 3.60 -5.51
CA ASP A 31 5.48 4.79 -4.95
C ASP A 31 4.39 5.77 -4.49
N ALA A 32 4.42 6.13 -3.21
CA ALA A 32 3.46 7.03 -2.60
C ALA A 32 4.16 8.27 -2.05
N GLN A 33 3.65 9.45 -2.41
CA GLN A 33 4.18 10.72 -1.92
C GLN A 33 4.27 10.73 -0.39
N MET A 34 5.38 11.27 0.15
CA MET A 34 5.66 11.23 1.60
C MET A 34 4.84 12.23 2.42
N ASP A 35 4.25 13.24 1.78
CA ASP A 35 3.47 14.26 2.49
C ASP A 35 2.14 13.68 2.99
N THR A 36 1.97 13.66 4.31
CA THR A 36 0.77 13.16 4.98
C THR A 36 -0.28 14.25 5.25
N LYS A 37 0.03 15.53 4.96
CA LYS A 37 -0.90 16.65 5.19
C LYS A 37 -2.06 16.67 4.20
N ASP A 38 -1.78 16.25 2.98
CA ASP A 38 -2.78 16.12 1.93
C ASP A 38 -3.15 14.65 1.74
N SER A 39 -4.32 14.26 2.24
CA SER A 39 -4.95 13.01 1.83
C SER A 39 -5.33 13.05 0.34
N ASN A 40 -5.52 11.89 -0.30
CA ASN A 40 -6.01 11.77 -1.69
C ASN A 40 -4.94 11.97 -2.78
N LYS A 41 -3.66 11.74 -2.47
CA LYS A 41 -2.58 11.70 -3.46
C LYS A 41 -2.57 10.35 -4.18
N PRO A 42 -2.45 10.33 -5.52
CA PRO A 42 -2.36 9.08 -6.26
C PRO A 42 -1.10 8.30 -5.87
N VAL A 43 -1.21 6.99 -5.88
CA VAL A 43 -0.05 6.10 -5.86
C VAL A 43 0.39 5.87 -7.30
N ILE A 44 1.69 5.97 -7.56
CA ILE A 44 2.23 5.88 -8.92
C ILE A 44 3.17 4.68 -9.07
N LEU A 45 3.53 4.38 -10.32
CA LEU A 45 4.72 3.58 -10.62
C LEU A 45 5.93 4.49 -10.74
N TYR A 46 7.02 4.11 -10.09
CA TYR A 46 8.32 4.77 -10.21
C TYR A 46 9.45 3.73 -10.27
N PRO A 47 10.60 4.01 -10.92
CA PRO A 47 11.74 3.10 -10.87
C PRO A 47 12.08 2.72 -9.42
N CYS A 48 12.23 1.42 -9.17
CA CYS A 48 12.62 0.92 -7.85
C CYS A 48 14.02 1.43 -7.48
N HIS A 49 14.14 2.17 -6.39
CA HIS A 49 15.41 2.79 -5.99
C HIS A 49 16.06 2.19 -4.74
N LYS A 50 15.38 1.32 -3.97
CA LYS A 50 15.95 0.63 -2.79
C LYS A 50 16.47 1.55 -1.68
N GLN A 51 15.93 2.76 -1.60
CA GLN A 51 16.34 3.77 -0.59
C GLN A 51 15.38 3.86 0.59
N GLY A 52 14.35 2.99 0.63
CA GLY A 52 13.29 3.10 1.62
C GLY A 52 12.26 4.18 1.25
N GLY A 53 11.81 4.94 2.24
CA GLY A 53 11.01 6.15 2.03
C GLY A 53 9.61 5.91 1.46
N ASN A 54 9.33 6.54 0.33
CA ASN A 54 8.06 6.49 -0.41
C ASN A 54 7.77 5.15 -1.11
N GLN A 55 8.76 4.27 -1.23
CA GLN A 55 8.61 2.97 -1.90
C GLN A 55 8.50 1.78 -0.94
N VAL A 56 8.39 2.02 0.37
CA VAL A 56 8.29 0.97 1.37
C VAL A 56 6.93 0.99 2.05
N PHE A 57 6.28 -0.18 2.04
CA PHE A 57 4.96 -0.41 2.60
C PHE A 57 4.99 -1.63 3.52
N SER A 58 4.08 -1.65 4.48
CA SER A 58 3.74 -2.82 5.29
C SER A 58 2.44 -3.42 4.76
N PHE A 59 2.36 -4.74 4.68
CA PHE A 59 1.10 -5.44 4.49
C PHE A 59 0.64 -5.96 5.86
N THR A 60 -0.42 -5.35 6.40
CA THR A 60 -0.84 -5.55 7.79
C THR A 60 -1.69 -6.82 7.95
N GLU A 61 -1.83 -7.31 9.18
CA GLU A 61 -2.76 -8.42 9.50
C GLU A 61 -4.23 -8.08 9.20
N GLN A 62 -4.56 -6.78 9.13
CA GLN A 62 -5.87 -6.26 8.76
C GLN A 62 -6.06 -6.17 7.24
N TYR A 63 -5.10 -6.68 6.46
CA TYR A 63 -5.13 -6.67 4.99
C TYR A 63 -5.11 -5.25 4.41
N GLU A 64 -4.37 -4.34 5.06
CA GLU A 64 -4.12 -2.99 4.56
C GLU A 64 -2.69 -2.93 3.98
N ILE A 65 -2.50 -2.17 2.90
CA ILE A 65 -1.18 -1.78 2.41
C ILE A 65 -0.88 -0.40 2.99
N ARG A 66 0.05 -0.35 3.94
CA ARG A 66 0.20 0.78 4.86
C ARG A 66 1.60 1.38 4.80
N ARG A 67 1.66 2.71 4.89
CA ARG A 67 2.88 3.50 5.11
C ARG A 67 2.60 4.51 6.22
N GLU A 68 3.21 4.32 7.39
CA GLU A 68 3.01 5.16 8.58
C GLU A 68 1.52 5.29 8.96
N SER A 69 0.89 6.46 8.82
CA SER A 69 -0.55 6.69 9.08
C SER A 69 -1.42 6.64 7.83
N MET A 70 -0.83 6.35 6.66
CA MET A 70 -1.50 6.36 5.36
C MET A 70 -1.66 4.94 4.81
N CYS A 71 -2.81 4.65 4.24
CA CYS A 71 -3.16 3.37 3.65
C CYS A 71 -3.45 3.56 2.16
N VAL A 72 -3.12 2.55 1.36
CA VAL A 72 -3.53 2.48 -0.04
C VAL A 72 -5.04 2.28 -0.08
N ASP A 73 -5.73 3.16 -0.79
CA ASP A 73 -7.18 3.28 -0.79
C ASP A 73 -7.70 3.35 -2.22
N PHE A 74 -8.83 2.68 -2.49
CA PHE A 74 -9.52 2.73 -3.77
C PHE A 74 -10.96 3.26 -3.62
N PRO A 75 -11.17 4.58 -3.78
CA PRO A 75 -12.50 5.20 -3.67
C PRO A 75 -13.39 4.95 -4.91
N GLY A 76 -12.91 4.26 -5.95
CA GLY A 76 -13.70 3.86 -7.11
C GLY A 76 -13.18 4.35 -8.47
N ASP A 77 -12.20 5.26 -8.49
CA ASP A 77 -11.61 5.82 -9.71
C ASP A 77 -10.12 5.47 -9.83
N LYS A 78 -9.29 6.07 -8.96
CA LYS A 78 -7.83 5.86 -8.92
C LYS A 78 -7.38 5.35 -7.56
N VAL A 79 -6.26 4.62 -7.55
CA VAL A 79 -5.62 4.20 -6.31
C VAL A 79 -4.87 5.40 -5.71
N ILE A 80 -5.15 5.68 -4.44
CA ILE A 80 -4.62 6.83 -3.70
C ILE A 80 -4.01 6.38 -2.38
N THR A 81 -3.40 7.33 -1.67
CA THR A 81 -3.20 7.23 -0.22
C THR A 81 -4.28 8.04 0.52
N PHE A 82 -4.84 7.44 1.56
CA PHE A 82 -5.76 8.08 2.49
C PHE A 82 -5.41 7.68 3.92
N GLY A 83 -5.87 8.45 4.92
CA GLY A 83 -5.61 8.11 6.32
C GLY A 83 -6.12 6.70 6.65
N CYS A 84 -5.29 5.88 7.27
CA CYS A 84 -5.68 4.55 7.72
C CYS A 84 -6.81 4.68 8.75
N HIS A 85 -7.94 4.04 8.51
CA HIS A 85 -9.12 4.17 9.37
C HIS A 85 -9.63 2.85 9.94
N GLY A 86 -9.08 1.70 9.56
CA GLY A 86 -9.44 0.38 10.12
C GLY A 86 -10.87 -0.10 9.79
N ALA A 87 -11.70 0.73 9.16
CA ALA A 87 -13.04 0.38 8.71
C ALA A 87 -13.07 -0.65 7.55
N LYS A 88 -11.90 -1.12 7.09
CA LYS A 88 -11.74 -2.01 5.93
C LYS A 88 -12.28 -1.33 4.67
N GLY A 89 -13.15 -1.99 3.90
CA GLY A 89 -13.81 -1.40 2.75
C GLY A 89 -12.82 -1.07 1.63
N ASN A 90 -12.78 0.20 1.24
CA ASN A 90 -11.90 0.75 0.20
C ASN A 90 -10.40 0.66 0.53
N GLN A 91 -10.02 0.28 1.75
CA GLN A 91 -8.63 0.04 2.17
C GLN A 91 -8.28 -1.45 2.30
N LEU A 92 -9.19 -2.35 1.91
CA LEU A 92 -9.01 -3.80 2.07
C LEU A 92 -8.43 -4.46 0.82
N TRP A 93 -7.21 -4.97 0.94
CA TRP A 93 -6.43 -5.58 -0.15
C TRP A 93 -6.03 -7.02 0.18
N ASN A 94 -6.24 -7.92 -0.77
CA ASN A 94 -5.73 -9.29 -0.65
C ASN A 94 -4.58 -9.51 -1.64
N TYR A 95 -3.50 -10.12 -1.16
CA TYR A 95 -2.40 -10.56 -2.02
C TYR A 95 -2.53 -12.06 -2.30
N ASP A 96 -2.70 -12.41 -3.57
CA ASP A 96 -2.68 -13.81 -4.00
C ASP A 96 -1.23 -14.25 -4.27
N ALA A 97 -0.70 -15.10 -3.41
CA ALA A 97 0.67 -15.60 -3.52
C ALA A 97 0.92 -16.49 -4.76
N LYS A 98 -0.12 -17.07 -5.38
CA LYS A 98 -0.01 -17.90 -6.59
C LYS A 98 0.05 -17.02 -7.83
N THR A 99 -0.89 -16.09 -7.97
CA THR A 99 -1.01 -15.22 -9.16
C THR A 99 -0.16 -13.95 -9.06
N LYS A 100 0.32 -13.62 -7.85
CA LYS A 100 1.08 -12.41 -7.52
C LYS A 100 0.26 -11.12 -7.70
N GLN A 101 -1.07 -11.21 -7.67
CA GLN A 101 -1.96 -10.07 -7.86
C GLN A 101 -2.38 -9.45 -6.52
N LEU A 102 -2.56 -8.12 -6.52
CA LEU A 102 -3.18 -7.37 -5.44
C LEU A 102 -4.65 -7.13 -5.80
N LEU A 103 -5.55 -7.80 -5.10
CA LEU A 103 -6.99 -7.73 -5.30
C LEU A 103 -7.60 -6.72 -4.33
N HIS A 104 -8.33 -5.75 -4.84
CA HIS A 104 -9.21 -4.92 -4.02
C HIS A 104 -10.47 -5.72 -3.67
N VAL A 105 -10.61 -6.07 -2.40
CA VAL A 105 -11.59 -7.09 -1.97
C VAL A 105 -13.03 -6.66 -2.23
N ILE A 106 -13.35 -5.38 -2.14
CA ILE A 106 -14.73 -4.92 -2.30
C ILE A 106 -15.17 -4.93 -3.76
N THR A 107 -14.32 -4.47 -4.67
CA THR A 107 -14.67 -4.35 -6.09
C THR A 107 -14.33 -5.60 -6.90
N GLN A 108 -13.59 -6.55 -6.31
CA GLN A 108 -13.06 -7.73 -6.98
C GLN A 108 -12.17 -7.39 -8.19
N LYS A 109 -11.63 -6.16 -8.24
CA LYS A 109 -10.68 -5.70 -9.26
C LYS A 109 -9.26 -5.84 -8.76
N CYS A 110 -8.33 -6.18 -9.66
CA CYS A 110 -6.91 -6.19 -9.34
C CYS A 110 -6.30 -4.80 -9.58
N MET A 111 -5.34 -4.41 -8.76
CA MET A 111 -4.50 -3.26 -9.04
C MET A 111 -3.68 -3.53 -10.29
N THR A 112 -3.77 -2.63 -11.26
CA THR A 112 -3.04 -2.70 -12.54
C THR A 112 -2.24 -1.44 -12.76
N ALA A 113 -1.22 -1.56 -13.61
CA ALA A 113 -0.49 -0.43 -14.15
C ALA A 113 -0.99 -0.18 -15.58
N GLU A 114 -1.54 1.00 -15.83
CA GLU A 114 -1.93 1.44 -17.16
C GLU A 114 -1.02 2.61 -17.60
N PHE A 115 -0.62 2.58 -18.86
CA PHE A 115 0.19 3.61 -19.53
C PHE A 115 -0.63 4.26 -20.63
#